data_AF-A0A7Y8LE63-F1
#
_entry.id   AF-A0A7Y8LE63-F1
#
_cell.length_a   1.000
_cell.length_b   1.000
_cell.length_c   1.000
_cell.angle_alpha   90.00
_cell.angle_beta   90.00
_cell.angle_gamma   90.00
#
_symmetry.space_group_name_H-M   'P 1'
#
loop_
_entity.id
_entity.type
_entity.pdbx_description
1 polymer ?
#
loop_
_entity_poly.entity_id
_entity_poly.type
_entity_poly.pdbx_seq_one_letter_code
_entity_poly.pdbx_strand_id
1 'polypeptide(L)'
;TPPIPTRIPVEKFPEQEREAYIDGNERACIAEVLEQRMDRRNIAGTLSQEVLEEFRLTALREPEDGSHARRQITASERLGLSVEQEHAVLEELRYQYGLNAHNHHMALERFAARRFSPAEQSAVVENALRVMSLTKGFARLVLLCGHGSTTENNPYASAYHCGACGGNPGGPNARVLAALANKAQVRQELRNQGIEIPEDTWFIAGEHNTTTDHVTLFDLEELPESHRPDVRQLQLDLEAVRLLNTQERLARLPGAPDRPSPLTAAGYASQVSRDWAQVRPEWGLSSNAAFIVGRRSLTRDLKLDGRVFLHNYDQSQDETGRVLEAIMTAPLVVCQMINFQYYFSATDSWAYGSGTKVLHNVVSGVGVMLGRHSDLQTGFPFQALTTGARRFHEPLRLLTVIEADTERISQTISRHVVLQNFFNNQWLYLVSCHPTTGEFSEYQPGGTWKAISPPIS
;
A
#
# COMPACT_ATOMS: atom_id res chain seq x y z
N THR A 1 5.68 -11.70 23.57
CA THR A 1 5.19 -12.04 22.22
C THR A 1 6.08 -11.32 21.22
N PRO A 2 6.54 -11.94 20.13
CA PRO A 2 7.22 -11.17 19.09
C PRO A 2 6.32 -10.00 18.65
N PRO A 3 6.88 -8.81 18.37
CA PRO A 3 6.09 -7.62 18.02
C PRO A 3 5.31 -7.78 16.71
N ILE A 4 5.65 -8.78 15.90
CA ILE A 4 4.99 -9.15 14.66
C ILE A 4 4.68 -10.66 14.70
N PRO A 5 3.46 -11.11 14.37
CA PRO A 5 3.14 -12.54 14.26
C PRO A 5 4.04 -13.23 13.23
N THR A 6 4.64 -14.35 13.60
CA THR A 6 5.53 -15.15 12.74
C THR A 6 4.76 -15.88 11.63
N ARG A 7 3.51 -16.28 11.90
CA ARG A 7 2.63 -16.90 10.90
C ARG A 7 1.80 -15.86 10.15
N ILE A 8 1.81 -15.92 8.83
CA ILE A 8 0.97 -15.09 7.95
C ILE A 8 -0.23 -15.93 7.49
N PRO A 9 -1.45 -15.66 7.98
CA PRO A 9 -2.62 -16.43 7.59
C PRO A 9 -3.10 -15.98 6.20
N VAL A 10 -2.71 -16.71 5.16
CA VAL A 10 -2.98 -16.40 3.75
C VAL A 10 -4.06 -17.28 3.14
N GLU A 11 -4.50 -18.35 3.80
CA GLU A 11 -5.51 -19.27 3.29
C GLU A 11 -6.93 -18.75 3.52
N LYS A 12 -7.74 -18.72 2.46
CA LYS A 12 -9.19 -18.46 2.59
C LYS A 12 -9.83 -19.44 3.56
N PHE A 13 -10.72 -18.90 4.39
CA PHE A 13 -11.56 -19.70 5.28
C PHE A 13 -12.63 -20.45 4.47
N PRO A 14 -12.97 -21.71 4.85
CA PRO A 14 -14.14 -22.40 4.34
C PRO A 14 -15.41 -21.57 4.59
N GLU A 15 -16.38 -21.67 3.68
CA GLU A 15 -17.62 -20.90 3.75
C GLU A 15 -18.32 -21.00 5.11
N GLN A 16 -18.46 -22.22 5.63
CA GLN A 16 -19.07 -22.49 6.93
C GLN A 16 -18.37 -21.78 8.09
N GLU A 17 -17.03 -21.66 8.05
CA GLU A 17 -16.29 -20.94 9.08
C GLU A 17 -16.49 -19.41 8.99
N ARG A 18 -16.67 -18.88 7.77
CA ARG A 18 -16.98 -17.46 7.56
C ARG A 18 -18.36 -17.13 8.11
N GLU A 19 -19.35 -17.93 7.76
CA GLU A 19 -20.73 -17.79 8.26
C GLU A 19 -20.77 -17.89 9.78
N ALA A 20 -20.16 -18.94 10.35
CA ALA A 20 -20.11 -19.12 11.80
C ALA A 20 -19.45 -17.94 12.53
N TYR A 21 -18.42 -17.31 11.93
CA TYR A 21 -17.78 -16.12 12.49
C TYR A 21 -18.69 -14.89 12.46
N ILE A 22 -19.34 -14.62 11.33
CA ILE A 22 -20.28 -13.49 11.21
C ILE A 22 -21.48 -13.69 12.13
N ASP A 23 -22.09 -14.87 12.10
CA ASP A 23 -23.22 -15.25 12.96
C ASP A 23 -22.85 -15.16 14.44
N GLY A 24 -21.61 -15.51 14.80
CA GLY A 24 -21.08 -15.37 16.16
C GLY A 24 -21.02 -13.92 16.63
N ASN A 25 -20.51 -13.01 15.78
CA ASN A 25 -20.44 -11.57 16.10
C ASN A 25 -21.83 -10.94 16.20
N GLU A 26 -22.75 -11.31 15.32
CA GLU A 26 -24.14 -10.85 15.37
C GLU A 26 -24.83 -11.29 16.66
N ARG A 27 -24.67 -12.56 17.06
CA ARG A 27 -25.20 -13.06 18.34
C ARG A 27 -24.60 -12.35 19.55
N ALA A 28 -23.31 -12.00 19.51
CA ALA A 28 -22.66 -11.23 20.57
C ALA A 28 -23.23 -9.81 20.67
N CYS A 29 -23.44 -9.14 19.54
CA CYS A 29 -24.10 -7.83 19.48
C CYS A 29 -25.53 -7.88 20.02
N ILE A 30 -26.31 -8.89 19.64
CA ILE A 30 -27.68 -9.10 20.16
C ILE A 30 -27.67 -9.30 21.67
N ALA A 31 -26.74 -10.11 22.20
CA ALA A 31 -26.61 -10.33 23.62
C ALA A 31 -26.33 -9.01 24.36
N GLU A 32 -25.41 -8.18 23.85
CA GLU A 32 -25.08 -6.88 24.43
C GLU A 32 -26.30 -5.93 24.45
N VAL A 33 -27.04 -5.84 23.35
CA VAL A 33 -28.26 -4.99 23.26
C VAL A 33 -29.34 -5.48 24.24
N LEU A 34 -29.59 -6.78 24.30
CA LEU A 34 -30.56 -7.36 25.23
C LEU A 34 -30.14 -7.13 26.70
N GLU A 35 -28.86 -7.27 27.03
CA GLU A 35 -28.33 -7.01 28.38
C GLU A 35 -28.43 -5.54 28.79
N GLN A 36 -28.33 -4.60 27.85
CA GLN A 36 -28.50 -3.17 28.13
C GLN A 36 -29.97 -2.78 28.33
N ARG A 37 -30.89 -3.45 27.62
CA ARG A 37 -32.32 -3.12 27.62
C ARG A 37 -33.11 -3.76 28.76
N MET A 38 -32.66 -4.87 29.31
CA MET A 38 -33.34 -5.52 30.44
C MET A 38 -32.52 -5.39 31.75
N ASP A 39 -33.18 -5.51 32.90
CA ASP A 39 -32.52 -5.38 34.20
C ASP A 39 -31.54 -6.55 34.43
N ARG A 40 -30.24 -6.23 34.59
CA ARG A 40 -29.11 -7.19 34.66
C ARG A 40 -29.30 -8.33 35.68
N ARG A 41 -30.16 -8.14 36.68
CA ARG A 41 -30.46 -9.14 37.72
C ARG A 41 -31.27 -10.35 37.24
N ASN A 42 -31.89 -10.31 36.06
CA ASN A 42 -32.76 -11.37 35.52
C ASN A 42 -32.28 -12.05 34.21
N ILE A 43 -31.13 -11.66 33.64
CA ILE A 43 -30.70 -12.07 32.29
C ILE A 43 -29.56 -13.10 32.29
N ALA A 44 -28.69 -13.05 33.29
CA ALA A 44 -27.50 -13.90 33.37
C ALA A 44 -27.90 -15.36 33.64
N GLY A 45 -28.20 -16.09 32.57
CA GLY A 45 -28.69 -17.48 32.58
C GLY A 45 -29.78 -17.78 31.54
N THR A 46 -30.40 -16.76 30.95
CA THR A 46 -31.59 -16.89 30.08
C THR A 46 -31.30 -16.70 28.58
N LEU A 47 -30.15 -16.10 28.23
CA LEU A 47 -29.69 -15.90 26.84
C LEU A 47 -29.04 -17.18 26.29
N SER A 48 -29.85 -18.17 25.92
CA SER A 48 -29.34 -19.35 25.21
C SER A 48 -28.97 -19.01 23.76
N GLN A 49 -28.14 -19.84 23.11
CA GLN A 49 -27.83 -19.65 21.69
C GLN A 49 -29.08 -19.69 20.80
N GLU A 50 -30.09 -20.49 21.17
CA GLU A 50 -31.36 -20.55 20.45
C GLU A 50 -32.10 -19.21 20.49
N VAL A 51 -32.11 -18.53 21.64
CA VAL A 51 -32.74 -17.22 21.82
C VAL A 51 -32.04 -16.18 20.94
N LEU A 52 -30.70 -16.13 21.00
CA LEU A 52 -29.91 -15.19 20.19
C LEU A 52 -30.08 -15.45 18.69
N GLU A 53 -30.17 -16.71 18.28
CA GLU A 53 -30.37 -17.09 16.88
C GLU A 53 -31.75 -16.70 16.36
N GLU A 54 -32.80 -16.85 17.17
CA GLU A 54 -34.16 -16.44 16.79
C GLU A 54 -34.24 -14.92 16.59
N PHE A 55 -33.64 -14.13 17.49
CA PHE A 55 -33.51 -12.67 17.31
C PHE A 55 -32.71 -12.30 16.06
N ARG A 56 -31.61 -13.00 15.79
CA ARG A 56 -30.76 -12.77 14.62
C ARG A 56 -31.52 -13.01 13.32
N LEU A 57 -32.13 -14.19 13.17
CA LEU A 57 -32.91 -14.55 12.00
C LEU A 57 -34.10 -13.59 11.80
N THR A 58 -34.71 -13.13 12.88
CA THR A 58 -35.81 -12.15 12.82
C THR A 58 -35.31 -10.77 12.38
N ALA A 59 -34.17 -10.31 12.90
CA ALA A 59 -33.57 -9.04 12.51
C ALA A 59 -33.10 -9.04 11.05
N LEU A 60 -32.57 -10.17 10.55
CA LEU A 60 -32.14 -10.34 9.16
C LEU A 60 -33.29 -10.40 8.15
N ARG A 61 -34.50 -10.83 8.55
CA ARG A 61 -35.67 -10.77 7.68
C ARG A 61 -36.03 -9.32 7.37
N GLU A 62 -36.28 -9.02 6.09
CA GLU A 62 -36.82 -7.72 5.70
C GLU A 62 -38.18 -7.50 6.37
N PRO A 63 -38.47 -6.28 6.89
CA PRO A 63 -39.79 -5.97 7.38
C PRO A 63 -40.78 -6.05 6.21
N GLU A 64 -41.61 -7.10 6.17
CA GLU A 64 -42.70 -7.19 5.20
C GLU A 64 -43.61 -5.95 5.34
N ASP A 65 -44.07 -5.42 4.20
CA ASP A 65 -44.98 -4.28 4.07
C ASP A 65 -46.13 -4.35 5.08
N GLY A 66 -45.97 -3.70 6.25
CA GLY A 66 -46.97 -3.18 7.18
C GLY A 66 -48.17 -4.04 7.61
N SER A 67 -48.34 -5.27 7.14
CA SER A 67 -49.65 -5.93 7.11
C SER A 67 -49.62 -7.41 7.42
N HIS A 68 -48.84 -7.87 8.40
CA HIS A 68 -49.15 -9.14 9.06
C HIS A 68 -48.93 -9.06 10.57
N ALA A 69 -49.85 -9.72 11.27
CA ALA A 69 -50.02 -9.72 12.72
C ALA A 69 -48.69 -9.83 13.47
N ARG A 70 -48.51 -8.91 14.43
CA ARG A 70 -47.47 -8.86 15.47
C ARG A 70 -47.43 -10.15 16.27
N ARG A 71 -46.90 -11.23 15.70
CA ARG A 71 -46.68 -12.48 16.41
C ARG A 71 -45.31 -12.37 17.04
N GLN A 72 -45.33 -12.19 18.35
CA GLN A 72 -44.15 -12.19 19.19
C GLN A 72 -43.32 -13.45 18.92
N ILE A 73 -42.00 -13.32 18.83
CA ILE A 73 -41.13 -14.48 18.67
C ILE A 73 -41.03 -15.24 20.00
N THR A 74 -40.82 -16.56 19.95
CA THR A 74 -40.81 -17.42 21.14
C THR A 74 -39.67 -17.02 22.09
N ALA A 75 -38.53 -16.59 21.55
CA ALA A 75 -37.43 -15.99 22.29
C ALA A 75 -37.87 -14.79 23.15
N SER A 76 -38.68 -13.88 22.62
CA SER A 76 -39.17 -12.72 23.37
C SER A 76 -40.12 -13.13 24.50
N GLU A 77 -40.97 -14.12 24.28
CA GLU A 77 -41.85 -14.68 25.32
C GLU A 77 -41.03 -15.32 26.45
N ARG A 78 -39.97 -16.06 26.11
CA ARG A 78 -39.02 -16.65 27.08
C ARG A 78 -38.29 -15.60 27.90
N LEU A 79 -38.00 -14.45 27.29
CA LEU A 79 -37.37 -13.31 27.95
C LEU A 79 -38.38 -12.40 28.69
N GLY A 80 -39.68 -12.63 28.56
CA GLY A 80 -40.71 -11.80 29.18
C GLY A 80 -40.81 -10.39 28.59
N LEU A 81 -40.36 -10.19 27.35
CA LEU A 81 -40.49 -8.91 26.65
C LEU A 81 -41.94 -8.70 26.20
N SER A 82 -42.41 -7.45 26.11
CA SER A 82 -43.65 -7.14 25.39
C SER A 82 -43.40 -7.10 23.88
N VAL A 83 -44.47 -7.14 23.08
CA VAL A 83 -44.40 -6.94 21.63
C VAL A 83 -43.78 -5.58 21.27
N GLU A 84 -44.07 -4.52 22.03
CA GLU A 84 -43.42 -3.22 21.79
C GLU A 84 -41.92 -3.24 22.10
N GLN A 85 -41.52 -3.95 23.17
CA GLN A 85 -40.12 -4.07 23.55
C GLN A 85 -39.32 -4.90 22.53
N GLU A 86 -39.88 -6.02 22.06
CA GLU A 86 -39.29 -6.80 20.96
C GLU A 86 -39.08 -5.93 19.73
N HIS A 87 -40.11 -5.20 19.31
CA HIS A 87 -40.02 -4.34 18.13
C HIS A 87 -38.95 -3.25 18.29
N ALA A 88 -38.88 -2.61 19.46
CA ALA A 88 -37.85 -1.61 19.75
C ALA A 88 -36.43 -2.19 19.68
N VAL A 89 -36.22 -3.41 20.20
CA VAL A 89 -34.93 -4.10 20.12
C VAL A 89 -34.56 -4.44 18.67
N LEU A 90 -35.51 -4.98 17.89
CA LEU A 90 -35.26 -5.35 16.48
C LEU A 90 -34.96 -4.12 15.61
N GLU A 91 -35.67 -3.01 15.82
CA GLU A 91 -35.39 -1.74 15.14
C GLU A 91 -34.00 -1.19 15.52
N GLU A 92 -33.65 -1.22 16.80
CA GLU A 92 -32.33 -0.82 17.27
C GLU A 92 -31.22 -1.66 16.63
N LEU A 93 -31.37 -2.99 16.63
CA LEU A 93 -30.42 -3.91 15.99
C LEU A 93 -30.24 -3.59 14.50
N ARG A 94 -31.34 -3.36 13.77
CA ARG A 94 -31.30 -3.11 12.32
C ARG A 94 -30.71 -1.75 11.96
N TYR A 95 -31.12 -0.68 12.65
CA TYR A 95 -30.81 0.69 12.24
C TYR A 95 -29.63 1.31 12.99
N GLN A 96 -29.44 0.99 14.27
CA GLN A 96 -28.30 1.51 15.04
C GLN A 96 -27.08 0.61 14.93
N TYR A 97 -27.28 -0.71 15.01
CA TYR A 97 -26.19 -1.70 14.93
C TYR A 97 -26.01 -2.30 13.53
N GLY A 98 -26.90 -1.97 12.58
CA GLY A 98 -26.77 -2.40 11.19
C GLY A 98 -27.01 -3.90 10.97
N LEU A 99 -27.65 -4.62 11.89
CA LEU A 99 -27.90 -6.05 11.80
C LEU A 99 -29.14 -6.31 10.91
N ASN A 100 -28.90 -6.38 9.61
CA ASN A 100 -29.91 -6.62 8.57
C ASN A 100 -29.31 -7.46 7.42
N ALA A 101 -30.15 -8.03 6.55
CA ALA A 101 -29.71 -8.91 5.46
C ALA A 101 -28.65 -8.28 4.53
N HIS A 102 -28.82 -6.99 4.19
CA HIS A 102 -27.89 -6.30 3.31
C HIS A 102 -26.48 -6.21 3.92
N ASN A 103 -26.39 -5.73 5.16
CA ASN A 103 -25.11 -5.61 5.86
C ASN A 103 -24.49 -6.97 6.19
N HIS A 104 -25.30 -7.99 6.49
CA HIS A 104 -24.85 -9.36 6.67
C HIS A 104 -24.19 -9.90 5.40
N HIS A 105 -24.85 -9.74 4.25
CA HIS A 105 -24.30 -10.13 2.96
C HIS A 105 -22.99 -9.38 2.64
N MET A 106 -22.96 -8.06 2.86
CA MET A 106 -21.74 -7.25 2.70
C MET A 106 -20.62 -7.68 3.66
N ALA A 107 -20.94 -8.10 4.89
CA ALA A 107 -19.96 -8.59 5.85
C ALA A 107 -19.36 -9.92 5.39
N LEU A 108 -20.20 -10.84 4.88
CA LEU A 108 -19.74 -12.09 4.28
C LEU A 108 -18.85 -11.85 3.06
N GLU A 109 -19.22 -10.96 2.14
CA GLU A 109 -18.39 -10.62 0.97
C GLU A 109 -17.05 -10.01 1.40
N ARG A 110 -17.07 -9.05 2.33
CA ARG A 110 -15.83 -8.44 2.88
C ARG A 110 -14.95 -9.47 3.58
N PHE A 111 -15.53 -10.42 4.29
CA PHE A 111 -14.79 -11.49 4.94
C PHE A 111 -14.24 -12.49 3.92
N ALA A 112 -15.03 -12.84 2.90
CA ALA A 112 -14.65 -13.71 1.79
C ALA A 112 -13.51 -13.11 0.94
N ALA A 113 -13.45 -11.78 0.83
CA ALA A 113 -12.38 -11.05 0.16
C ALA A 113 -11.05 -11.05 0.94
N ARG A 114 -11.05 -11.50 2.21
CA ARG A 114 -9.82 -11.66 2.99
C ARG A 114 -9.12 -12.95 2.58
N ARG A 115 -7.79 -12.88 2.45
CA ARG A 115 -6.92 -14.02 2.15
C ARG A 115 -7.16 -14.59 0.74
N PHE A 116 -6.44 -15.66 0.38
CA PHE A 116 -6.35 -16.13 -0.98
C PHE A 116 -6.69 -17.63 -1.10
N SER A 117 -7.51 -17.99 -2.08
CA SER A 117 -7.65 -19.36 -2.57
C SER A 117 -6.34 -19.82 -3.25
N PRO A 118 -6.11 -21.13 -3.44
CA PRO A 118 -4.90 -21.60 -4.12
C PRO A 118 -4.67 -20.98 -5.52
N ALA A 119 -5.73 -20.76 -6.28
CA ALA A 119 -5.66 -20.09 -7.57
C ALA A 119 -5.26 -18.61 -7.44
N GLU A 120 -5.87 -17.88 -6.50
CA GLU A 120 -5.51 -16.48 -6.23
C GLU A 120 -4.08 -16.35 -5.70
N GLN A 121 -3.62 -17.28 -4.85
CA GLN A 121 -2.24 -17.30 -4.36
C GLN A 121 -1.25 -17.37 -5.52
N SER A 122 -1.50 -18.28 -6.47
CA SER A 122 -0.65 -18.46 -7.64
C SER A 122 -0.70 -17.24 -8.57
N ALA A 123 -1.90 -16.70 -8.83
CA ALA A 123 -2.09 -15.51 -9.65
C ALA A 123 -1.42 -14.26 -9.06
N VAL A 124 -1.44 -14.08 -7.73
CA VAL A 124 -0.75 -12.97 -7.05
C VAL A 124 0.75 -13.04 -7.28
N VAL A 125 1.37 -14.22 -7.09
CA VAL A 125 2.81 -14.39 -7.29
C VAL A 125 3.18 -14.26 -8.76
N GLU A 126 2.42 -14.87 -9.66
CA GLU A 126 2.63 -14.78 -11.10
C GLU A 126 2.63 -13.32 -11.57
N ASN A 127 1.57 -12.58 -11.22
CA ASN A 127 1.43 -11.18 -11.60
C ASN A 127 2.60 -10.34 -11.06
N ALA A 128 2.98 -10.53 -9.80
CA ALA A 128 4.10 -9.81 -9.21
C ALA A 128 5.42 -10.09 -9.95
N LEU A 129 5.74 -11.36 -10.21
CA LEU A 129 6.97 -11.77 -10.91
C LEU A 129 7.00 -11.25 -12.35
N ARG A 130 5.88 -11.32 -13.09
CA ARG A 130 5.79 -10.78 -14.45
C ARG A 130 5.95 -9.26 -14.48
N VAL A 131 5.26 -8.54 -13.59
CA VAL A 131 5.39 -7.08 -13.49
C VAL A 131 6.83 -6.67 -13.18
N MET A 132 7.52 -7.37 -12.28
CA MET A 132 8.94 -7.11 -12.00
C MET A 132 9.91 -7.55 -13.12
N SER A 133 9.42 -8.21 -14.17
CA SER A 133 10.23 -8.90 -15.18
C SER A 133 11.23 -9.88 -14.55
N LEU A 134 10.82 -10.54 -13.47
CA LEU A 134 11.56 -11.56 -12.73
C LEU A 134 10.91 -12.93 -12.97
N THR A 135 10.94 -13.39 -14.22
CA THR A 135 10.31 -14.66 -14.64
C THR A 135 11.33 -15.78 -14.90
N LYS A 136 12.62 -15.42 -14.93
CA LYS A 136 13.76 -16.31 -15.21
C LYS A 136 15.01 -15.80 -14.48
N GLY A 137 16.04 -16.63 -14.39
CA GLY A 137 17.33 -16.24 -13.81
C GLY A 137 17.26 -16.01 -12.29
N PHE A 138 16.41 -16.76 -11.59
CA PHE A 138 16.28 -16.68 -10.14
C PHE A 138 17.62 -16.99 -9.45
N ALA A 139 17.97 -16.14 -8.48
CA ALA A 139 19.09 -16.39 -7.58
C ALA A 139 18.65 -17.31 -6.43
N ARG A 140 19.62 -17.92 -5.75
CA ARG A 140 19.39 -18.74 -4.55
C ARG A 140 18.62 -18.00 -3.45
N LEU A 141 18.84 -16.69 -3.33
CA LEU A 141 18.06 -15.79 -2.47
C LEU A 141 17.41 -14.70 -3.30
N VAL A 142 16.12 -14.47 -3.09
CA VAL A 142 15.38 -13.33 -3.64
C VAL A 142 14.80 -12.51 -2.49
N LEU A 143 15.32 -11.29 -2.29
CA LEU A 143 14.77 -10.35 -1.32
C LEU A 143 13.62 -9.57 -1.95
N LEU A 144 12.41 -9.77 -1.43
CA LEU A 144 11.27 -8.89 -1.66
C LEU A 144 11.30 -7.82 -0.56
N CYS A 145 11.70 -6.60 -0.93
CA CYS A 145 11.85 -5.51 0.03
C CYS A 145 10.72 -4.50 -0.13
N GLY A 146 9.84 -4.42 0.87
CA GLY A 146 8.96 -3.27 1.05
C GLY A 146 9.74 -2.07 1.58
N HIS A 147 9.08 -0.92 1.66
CA HIS A 147 9.64 0.23 2.37
C HIS A 147 8.62 0.83 3.34
N GLY A 148 9.15 1.44 4.39
CA GLY A 148 8.42 2.19 5.40
C GLY A 148 9.30 3.32 5.89
N SER A 149 8.80 4.08 6.86
CA SER A 149 9.52 5.21 7.45
C SER A 149 9.31 5.20 8.96
N THR A 150 10.21 5.80 9.72
CA THR A 150 9.98 6.07 11.14
C THR A 150 10.13 7.56 11.39
N THR A 151 9.09 8.13 11.99
CA THR A 151 9.00 9.51 12.42
C THR A 151 8.11 9.57 13.65
N GLU A 152 8.43 10.47 14.56
CA GLU A 152 7.59 10.77 15.73
C GLU A 152 6.85 12.10 15.51
N ASN A 153 5.67 12.24 16.12
CA ASN A 153 4.89 13.49 16.15
C ASN A 153 4.73 14.19 14.77
N ASN A 154 4.42 13.43 13.73
CA ASN A 154 4.36 13.95 12.37
C ASN A 154 3.01 13.60 11.71
N PRO A 155 2.09 14.59 11.57
CA PRO A 155 0.80 14.37 10.90
C PRO A 155 0.90 13.85 9.45
N TYR A 156 2.08 13.95 8.84
CA TYR A 156 2.36 13.50 7.48
C TYR A 156 3.11 12.16 7.43
N ALA A 157 3.15 11.38 8.52
CA ALA A 157 3.88 10.11 8.57
C ALA A 157 3.54 9.16 7.40
N SER A 158 2.26 9.06 7.03
CA SER A 158 1.78 8.24 5.91
C SER A 158 2.37 8.62 4.55
N ALA A 159 2.76 9.88 4.36
CA ALA A 159 3.37 10.35 3.12
C ALA A 159 4.83 9.90 2.96
N TYR A 160 5.49 9.49 4.05
CA TYR A 160 6.83 8.89 4.01
C TYR A 160 6.77 7.37 3.84
N HIS A 161 5.60 6.78 4.03
CA HIS A 161 5.36 5.37 3.73
C HIS A 161 5.12 5.14 2.22
N CYS A 162 4.74 3.93 1.85
CA CYS A 162 4.56 3.57 0.45
C CYS A 162 3.24 4.12 -0.11
N GLY A 163 3.34 5.00 -1.11
CA GLY A 163 2.17 5.52 -1.83
C GLY A 163 1.36 4.42 -2.53
N ALA A 164 2.02 3.38 -3.05
CA ALA A 164 1.35 2.21 -3.64
C ALA A 164 0.63 1.34 -2.58
N CYS A 165 0.98 1.47 -1.30
CA CYS A 165 0.33 0.79 -0.18
C CYS A 165 -0.68 1.70 0.55
N GLY A 166 -1.12 2.79 -0.10
CA GLY A 166 -2.07 3.74 0.49
C GLY A 166 -1.50 4.51 1.67
N GLY A 167 -0.18 4.74 1.71
CA GLY A 167 0.50 5.42 2.81
C GLY A 167 0.76 4.53 4.02
N ASN A 168 0.84 3.21 3.83
CA ASN A 168 1.25 2.23 4.85
C ASN A 168 2.64 1.66 4.55
N PRO A 169 3.36 1.14 5.57
CA PRO A 169 4.59 0.39 5.35
C PRO A 169 4.37 -0.83 4.43
N GLY A 170 5.34 -1.11 3.57
CA GLY A 170 5.27 -2.17 2.57
C GLY A 170 5.71 -3.56 3.06
N GLY A 171 6.29 -3.68 4.25
CA GLY A 171 6.77 -4.93 4.83
C GLY A 171 5.72 -6.05 4.84
N PRO A 172 4.46 -5.81 5.27
CA PRO A 172 3.41 -6.83 5.23
C PRO A 172 3.16 -7.40 3.83
N ASN A 173 3.20 -6.58 2.77
CA ASN A 173 3.02 -7.02 1.39
C ASN A 173 4.19 -7.89 0.93
N ALA A 174 5.42 -7.48 1.24
CA ALA A 174 6.62 -8.26 0.97
C ALA A 174 6.59 -9.64 1.66
N ARG A 175 6.16 -9.67 2.92
CA ARG A 175 5.97 -10.89 3.72
C ARG A 175 4.95 -11.84 3.09
N VAL A 176 3.77 -11.34 2.73
CA VAL A 176 2.75 -12.14 2.04
C VAL A 176 3.29 -12.71 0.74
N LEU A 177 3.92 -11.88 -0.10
CA LEU A 177 4.42 -12.32 -1.40
C LEU A 177 5.54 -13.38 -1.26
N ALA A 178 6.48 -13.18 -0.32
CA ALA A 178 7.54 -14.15 -0.05
C ALA A 178 6.98 -15.50 0.44
N ALA A 179 6.05 -15.46 1.39
CA ALA A 179 5.42 -16.66 1.91
C ALA A 179 4.68 -17.43 0.81
N LEU A 180 3.92 -16.74 -0.05
CA LEU A 180 3.24 -17.36 -1.19
C LEU A 180 4.23 -17.94 -2.21
N ALA A 181 5.29 -17.21 -2.55
CA ALA A 181 6.30 -17.66 -3.51
C ALA A 181 7.10 -18.89 -3.03
N ASN A 182 7.18 -19.12 -1.72
CA ASN A 182 7.83 -20.30 -1.13
C ASN A 182 6.90 -21.53 -1.02
N LYS A 183 5.60 -21.41 -1.27
CA LYS A 183 4.67 -22.55 -1.20
C LYS A 183 4.86 -23.50 -2.38
N ALA A 184 5.00 -24.79 -2.08
CA ALA A 184 5.17 -25.84 -3.10
C ALA A 184 4.02 -25.87 -4.12
N GLN A 185 2.77 -25.72 -3.69
CA GLN A 185 1.61 -25.71 -4.59
C GLN A 185 1.63 -24.50 -5.54
N VAL A 186 2.02 -23.32 -5.05
CA VAL A 186 2.15 -22.11 -5.88
C VAL A 186 3.27 -22.28 -6.90
N ARG A 187 4.44 -22.79 -6.48
CA ARG A 187 5.56 -23.08 -7.40
C ARG A 187 5.17 -24.11 -8.46
N GLN A 188 4.37 -25.12 -8.12
CA GLN A 188 3.87 -26.08 -9.09
C GLN A 188 2.99 -25.42 -10.15
N GLU A 189 2.09 -24.53 -9.75
CA GLU A 189 1.22 -23.83 -10.69
C GLU A 189 2.02 -22.84 -11.56
N LEU A 190 2.96 -22.10 -10.98
CA LEU A 190 3.85 -21.20 -11.72
C LEU A 190 4.65 -21.93 -12.81
N ARG A 191 5.10 -23.16 -12.54
CA ARG A 191 5.75 -24.02 -13.55
C ARG A 191 4.83 -24.30 -14.73
N ASN A 192 3.55 -24.57 -14.48
CA ASN A 192 2.55 -24.77 -15.55
C ASN A 192 2.36 -23.50 -16.40
N GLN A 193 2.58 -22.31 -15.81
CA GLN A 193 2.52 -21.00 -16.47
C GLN A 193 3.87 -20.55 -17.07
N GLY A 194 4.86 -21.45 -17.14
CA GLY A 194 6.18 -21.20 -17.73
C GLY A 194 7.16 -20.41 -16.85
N ILE A 195 6.87 -20.23 -15.56
CA ILE A 195 7.77 -19.62 -14.59
C ILE A 195 8.37 -20.71 -13.70
N GLU A 196 9.60 -21.11 -14.02
CA GLU A 196 10.31 -22.12 -13.25
C GLU A 196 11.20 -21.47 -12.18
N ILE A 197 10.80 -21.66 -10.92
CA ILE A 197 11.58 -21.25 -9.75
C ILE A 197 12.42 -22.44 -9.30
N PRO A 198 13.76 -22.35 -9.30
CA PRO A 198 14.63 -23.42 -8.82
C PRO A 198 14.31 -23.86 -7.38
N GLU A 199 14.48 -25.14 -7.09
CA GLU A 199 14.20 -25.70 -5.76
C GLU A 199 15.05 -25.05 -4.65
N ASP A 200 16.28 -24.65 -4.99
CA ASP A 200 17.21 -23.97 -4.10
C ASP A 200 17.03 -22.44 -4.05
N THR A 201 16.02 -21.89 -4.73
CA THR A 201 15.64 -20.48 -4.59
C THR A 201 14.75 -20.30 -3.37
N TRP A 202 15.09 -19.35 -2.51
CA TRP A 202 14.28 -18.95 -1.36
C TRP A 202 13.93 -17.47 -1.42
N PHE A 203 12.64 -17.15 -1.29
CA PHE A 203 12.18 -15.77 -1.19
C PHE A 203 12.19 -15.34 0.28
N ILE A 204 12.82 -14.20 0.56
CA ILE A 204 12.85 -13.60 1.89
C ILE A 204 12.20 -12.21 1.82
N ALA A 205 11.44 -11.87 2.85
CA ALA A 205 10.84 -10.55 2.97
C ALA A 205 11.72 -9.61 3.79
N GLY A 206 11.71 -8.34 3.42
CA GLY A 206 12.29 -7.28 4.24
C GLY A 206 11.53 -5.97 4.11
N GLU A 207 11.84 -5.04 5.01
CA GLU A 207 11.37 -3.66 4.95
C GLU A 207 12.55 -2.70 5.14
N HIS A 208 12.73 -1.80 4.18
CA HIS A 208 13.66 -0.67 4.25
C HIS A 208 12.98 0.50 4.95
N ASN A 209 13.59 0.96 6.04
CA ASN A 209 13.20 2.18 6.73
C ASN A 209 13.91 3.38 6.08
N THR A 210 13.17 4.20 5.33
CA THR A 210 13.72 5.32 4.54
C THR A 210 14.37 6.42 5.38
N THR A 211 13.93 6.58 6.64
CA THR A 211 14.55 7.55 7.56
C THR A 211 15.93 7.11 8.04
N THR A 212 16.11 5.81 8.33
CA THR A 212 17.33 5.28 8.99
C THR A 212 18.21 4.42 8.08
N ASP A 213 17.73 4.15 6.88
CA ASP A 213 18.25 3.22 5.89
C ASP A 213 18.41 1.77 6.35
N HIS A 214 17.87 1.42 7.52
CA HIS A 214 17.93 0.07 8.04
C HIS A 214 16.96 -0.84 7.29
N VAL A 215 17.43 -2.02 6.88
CA VAL A 215 16.58 -3.06 6.29
C VAL A 215 16.37 -4.17 7.31
N THR A 216 15.13 -4.35 7.73
CA THR A 216 14.74 -5.44 8.64
C THR A 216 14.28 -6.63 7.80
N LEU A 217 14.94 -7.77 7.96
CA LEU A 217 14.51 -9.04 7.36
C LEU A 217 13.49 -9.74 8.26
N PHE A 218 12.51 -10.40 7.66
CA PHE A 218 11.43 -11.09 8.38
C PHE A 218 11.48 -12.60 8.20
N ASP A 219 10.82 -13.31 9.11
CA ASP A 219 10.50 -14.74 9.02
C ASP A 219 11.75 -15.64 8.83
N LEU A 220 12.87 -15.25 9.45
CA LEU A 220 14.16 -15.95 9.37
C LEU A 220 14.14 -17.35 9.98
N GLU A 221 13.17 -17.64 10.83
CA GLU A 221 12.91 -18.96 11.41
C GLU A 221 12.39 -19.98 10.40
N GLU A 222 11.80 -19.53 9.28
CA GLU A 222 11.36 -20.41 8.18
C GLU A 222 12.48 -20.70 7.17
N LEU A 223 13.62 -20.00 7.29
CA LEU A 223 14.75 -20.12 6.37
C LEU A 223 15.35 -21.53 6.42
N PRO A 224 15.56 -22.19 5.26
CA PRO A 224 16.30 -23.44 5.20
C PRO A 224 17.73 -23.28 5.73
N GLU A 225 18.21 -24.25 6.51
CA GLU A 225 19.57 -24.23 7.09
C GLU A 225 20.68 -24.01 6.04
N SER A 226 20.49 -24.55 4.83
CA SER A 226 21.39 -24.40 3.69
C SER A 226 21.61 -22.96 3.22
N HIS A 227 20.69 -22.05 3.53
CA HIS A 227 20.70 -20.65 3.08
C HIS A 227 21.20 -19.68 4.15
N ARG A 228 21.48 -20.14 5.36
CA ARG A 228 21.99 -19.30 6.46
C ARG A 228 23.27 -18.53 6.12
N PRO A 229 24.27 -19.11 5.42
CA PRO A 229 25.47 -18.36 5.01
C PRO A 229 25.12 -17.21 4.06
N ASP A 230 24.25 -17.47 3.08
CA ASP A 230 23.82 -16.48 2.09
C ASP A 230 23.07 -15.30 2.75
N VAL A 231 22.18 -15.59 3.70
CA VAL A 231 21.44 -14.55 4.45
C VAL A 231 22.37 -13.74 5.35
N ARG A 232 23.37 -14.38 5.98
CA ARG A 232 24.37 -13.68 6.79
C ARG A 232 25.17 -12.70 5.93
N GLN A 233 25.57 -13.10 4.73
CA GLN A 233 26.26 -12.22 3.80
C GLN A 233 25.36 -11.05 3.40
N LEU A 234 24.10 -11.32 3.03
CA LEU A 234 23.12 -10.29 2.71
C LEU A 234 22.95 -9.27 3.87
N GLN A 235 22.89 -9.72 5.13
CA GLN A 235 22.79 -8.82 6.28
C GLN A 235 24.02 -7.92 6.43
N LEU A 236 25.23 -8.44 6.20
CA LEU A 236 26.46 -7.65 6.20
C LEU A 236 26.46 -6.60 5.09
N ASP A 237 26.04 -7.00 3.89
CA ASP A 237 25.95 -6.11 2.73
C ASP A 237 24.91 -5.00 2.97
N LEU A 238 23.74 -5.34 3.51
CA LEU A 238 22.69 -4.37 3.84
C LEU A 238 23.14 -3.36 4.90
N GLU A 239 23.89 -3.78 5.92
CA GLU A 239 24.45 -2.86 6.91
C GLU A 239 25.50 -1.94 6.30
N ALA A 240 26.39 -2.47 5.44
CA ALA A 240 27.37 -1.65 4.73
C ALA A 240 26.68 -0.60 3.82
N VAL A 241 25.65 -1.02 3.08
CA VAL A 241 24.85 -0.13 2.22
C VAL A 241 24.12 0.93 3.04
N ARG A 242 23.51 0.55 4.18
CA ARG A 242 22.83 1.49 5.09
C ARG A 242 23.77 2.63 5.50
N LEU A 243 24.98 2.31 5.96
CA LEU A 243 25.93 3.31 6.45
C LEU A 243 26.32 4.32 5.34
N LEU A 244 26.60 3.81 4.13
CA LEU A 244 26.96 4.65 3.00
C LEU A 244 25.78 5.47 2.46
N ASN A 245 24.61 4.85 2.31
CA ASN A 245 23.41 5.54 1.83
C ASN A 245 22.95 6.64 2.79
N THR A 246 23.00 6.37 4.11
CA THR A 246 22.67 7.37 5.12
C THR A 246 23.60 8.57 5.04
N GLN A 247 24.91 8.33 4.86
CA GLN A 247 25.90 9.39 4.73
C GLN A 247 25.62 10.27 3.50
N GLU A 248 25.36 9.67 2.33
CA GLU A 248 25.03 10.41 1.11
C GLU A 248 23.73 11.22 1.27
N ARG A 249 22.67 10.58 1.80
CA ARG A 249 21.36 11.21 1.97
C ARG A 249 21.40 12.38 2.96
N LEU A 250 22.10 12.24 4.08
CA LEU A 250 22.20 13.31 5.09
C LEU A 250 22.89 14.56 4.58
N ALA A 251 23.81 14.45 3.61
CA ALA A 251 24.43 15.62 2.98
C ALA A 251 23.42 16.57 2.32
N ARG A 252 22.19 16.10 2.06
CA ARG A 252 21.10 16.89 1.49
C ARG A 252 20.16 17.45 2.55
N LEU A 253 20.12 16.87 3.77
CA LEU A 253 19.16 17.25 4.80
C LEU A 253 19.62 18.49 5.59
N PRO A 254 18.75 19.51 5.79
CA PRO A 254 19.12 20.71 6.53
C PRO A 254 19.35 20.41 8.01
N GLY A 255 20.42 20.96 8.57
CA GLY A 255 20.77 20.75 9.98
C GLY A 255 21.40 19.39 10.27
N ALA A 256 21.65 18.57 9.26
CA ALA A 256 22.50 17.39 9.39
C ALA A 256 23.96 17.79 9.69
N PRO A 257 24.75 16.93 10.35
CA PRO A 257 26.16 17.18 10.58
C PRO A 257 26.90 17.43 9.26
N ASP A 258 27.91 18.30 9.27
CA ASP A 258 28.77 18.50 8.11
C ASP A 258 29.74 17.31 7.97
N ARG A 259 29.73 16.66 6.78
CA ARG A 259 30.60 15.53 6.40
C ARG A 259 30.81 14.48 7.51
N PRO A 260 29.73 13.88 8.05
CA PRO A 260 29.85 12.89 9.11
C PRO A 260 30.55 11.62 8.60
N SER A 261 31.20 10.88 9.51
CA SER A 261 31.55 9.49 9.24
C SER A 261 30.28 8.66 9.00
N PRO A 262 30.34 7.53 8.27
CA PRO A 262 29.16 6.70 8.02
C PRO A 262 28.43 6.25 9.31
N LEU A 263 29.18 5.93 10.36
CA LEU A 263 28.60 5.53 11.65
C LEU A 263 27.91 6.71 12.36
N THR A 264 28.55 7.89 12.34
CA THR A 264 27.95 9.12 12.90
C THR A 264 26.67 9.51 12.14
N ALA A 265 26.68 9.34 10.81
CA ALA A 265 25.52 9.57 9.95
C ALA A 265 24.34 8.67 10.35
N ALA A 266 24.58 7.36 10.48
CA ALA A 266 23.57 6.39 10.91
C ALA A 266 23.03 6.67 12.32
N GLY A 267 23.91 7.05 13.25
CA GLY A 267 23.50 7.45 14.61
C GLY A 267 22.61 8.69 14.61
N TYR A 268 22.97 9.72 13.85
CA TYR A 268 22.15 10.92 13.70
C TYR A 268 20.78 10.60 13.08
N ALA A 269 20.74 9.83 12.00
CA ALA A 269 19.49 9.42 11.35
C ALA A 269 18.55 8.69 12.32
N SER A 270 19.09 7.77 13.13
CA SER A 270 18.32 7.06 14.16
C SER A 270 17.83 7.97 15.30
N GLN A 271 18.58 9.02 15.63
CA GLN A 271 18.17 9.99 16.65
C GLN A 271 17.02 10.85 16.13
N VAL A 272 17.17 11.43 14.93
CA VAL A 272 16.16 12.32 14.35
C VAL A 272 14.88 11.59 13.95
N SER A 273 14.93 10.29 13.65
CA SER A 273 13.74 9.49 13.39
C SER A 273 12.84 9.33 14.63
N ARG A 274 13.39 9.55 15.82
CA ARG A 274 12.72 9.39 17.13
C ARG A 274 12.60 10.71 17.89
N ASP A 275 13.00 11.81 17.29
CA ASP A 275 12.92 13.14 17.88
C ASP A 275 11.55 13.75 17.54
N TRP A 276 10.70 13.87 18.56
CA TRP A 276 9.35 14.45 18.45
C TRP A 276 9.36 15.92 18.01
N ALA A 277 10.49 16.63 18.18
CA ALA A 277 10.66 18.01 17.76
C ALA A 277 11.22 18.12 16.34
N GLN A 278 11.69 17.02 15.74
CA GLN A 278 12.23 17.03 14.40
C GLN A 278 11.12 17.18 13.35
N VAL A 279 11.13 18.31 12.66
CA VAL A 279 10.15 18.62 11.60
C VAL A 279 10.49 17.96 10.25
N ARG A 280 11.74 17.53 10.07
CA ARG A 280 12.32 16.93 8.84
C ARG A 280 13.21 15.72 9.15
N PRO A 281 12.64 14.61 9.64
CA PRO A 281 13.43 13.39 9.88
C PRO A 281 14.00 12.83 8.55
N GLU A 282 13.25 13.02 7.47
CA GLU A 282 13.67 12.84 6.10
C GLU A 282 12.81 13.71 5.16
N TRP A 283 13.09 13.66 3.86
CA TRP A 283 12.32 14.36 2.82
C TRP A 283 11.48 13.46 1.92
N GLY A 284 11.43 12.16 2.21
CA GLY A 284 10.63 11.20 1.46
C GLY A 284 10.89 11.32 -0.04
N LEU A 285 9.83 11.48 -0.82
CA LEU A 285 9.87 11.55 -2.29
C LEU A 285 9.90 12.99 -2.82
N SER A 286 10.25 13.96 -1.98
CA SER A 286 10.52 15.32 -2.40
C SER A 286 11.68 15.34 -3.40
N SER A 287 11.75 16.36 -4.26
CA SER A 287 12.63 16.43 -5.46
C SER A 287 12.43 15.39 -6.58
N ASN A 288 11.37 14.55 -6.53
CA ASN A 288 11.06 13.62 -7.62
C ASN A 288 10.96 14.33 -8.98
N ALA A 289 11.53 13.72 -10.02
CA ALA A 289 11.70 14.32 -11.33
C ALA A 289 11.35 13.39 -12.49
N ALA A 290 11.61 12.08 -12.35
CA ALA A 290 11.36 11.14 -13.44
C ALA A 290 10.93 9.75 -12.96
N PHE A 291 10.35 8.99 -13.89
CA PHE A 291 10.06 7.56 -13.77
C PHE A 291 10.59 6.82 -14.99
N ILE A 292 11.50 5.87 -14.77
CA ILE A 292 12.09 5.07 -15.86
C ILE A 292 11.57 3.64 -15.76
N VAL A 293 10.93 3.20 -16.84
CA VAL A 293 10.43 1.83 -17.04
C VAL A 293 11.31 1.18 -18.10
N GLY A 294 12.18 0.26 -17.71
CA GLY A 294 13.10 -0.38 -18.64
C GLY A 294 14.12 -1.27 -17.95
N ARG A 295 14.97 -1.91 -18.75
CA ARG A 295 15.99 -2.84 -18.25
C ARG A 295 17.04 -2.09 -17.43
N ARG A 296 17.63 -2.78 -16.45
CA ARG A 296 18.70 -2.22 -15.60
C ARG A 296 19.88 -1.64 -16.40
N SER A 297 20.17 -2.17 -17.59
CA SER A 297 21.22 -1.66 -18.48
C SER A 297 21.03 -0.19 -18.88
N LEU A 298 19.79 0.30 -18.95
CA LEU A 298 19.49 1.70 -19.30
C LEU A 298 19.95 2.68 -18.20
N THR A 299 20.05 2.22 -16.95
CA THR A 299 20.26 3.09 -15.77
C THR A 299 21.49 2.74 -14.94
N ARG A 300 22.23 1.68 -15.29
CA ARG A 300 23.29 1.11 -14.41
C ARG A 300 24.45 2.02 -14.11
N ASP A 301 24.81 2.86 -15.07
CA ASP A 301 25.96 3.73 -14.96
C ASP A 301 25.54 5.21 -14.77
N LEU A 302 24.25 5.45 -14.49
CA LEU A 302 23.71 6.79 -14.28
C LEU A 302 23.67 7.16 -12.79
N LYS A 303 24.07 8.40 -12.50
CA LYS A 303 23.80 9.04 -11.21
C LYS A 303 22.41 9.69 -11.26
N LEU A 304 21.45 9.12 -10.54
CA LEU A 304 20.04 9.55 -10.54
C LEU A 304 19.67 10.43 -9.34
N ASP A 305 20.62 10.67 -8.44
CA ASP A 305 20.49 11.54 -7.27
C ASP A 305 19.25 11.27 -6.40
N GLY A 306 18.72 10.04 -6.39
CA GLY A 306 17.49 9.71 -5.65
C GLY A 306 16.24 10.47 -6.11
N ARG A 307 16.24 11.05 -7.32
CA ARG A 307 15.11 11.82 -7.90
C ARG A 307 14.23 11.01 -8.84
N VAL A 308 14.59 9.76 -9.10
CA VAL A 308 14.02 8.96 -10.19
C VAL A 308 13.46 7.66 -9.65
N PHE A 309 12.18 7.42 -9.94
CA PHE A 309 11.55 6.12 -9.73
C PHE A 309 12.04 5.15 -10.80
N LEU A 310 12.29 3.89 -10.42
CA LEU A 310 12.77 2.86 -11.34
C LEU A 310 11.80 1.68 -11.34
N HIS A 311 11.51 1.17 -12.54
CA HIS A 311 10.77 -0.08 -12.72
C HIS A 311 11.43 -0.92 -13.78
N ASN A 312 11.77 -2.16 -13.43
CA ASN A 312 12.33 -3.09 -14.41
C ASN A 312 11.23 -3.51 -15.39
N TYR A 313 11.52 -3.42 -16.68
CA TYR A 313 10.63 -3.87 -17.75
C TYR A 313 11.47 -4.32 -18.94
N ASP A 314 11.11 -5.47 -19.52
CA ASP A 314 11.73 -5.99 -20.72
C ASP A 314 10.64 -6.36 -21.71
N GLN A 315 10.50 -5.56 -22.77
CA GLN A 315 9.47 -5.77 -23.79
C GLN A 315 9.55 -7.17 -24.42
N SER A 316 10.75 -7.76 -24.52
CA SER A 316 10.91 -9.11 -25.09
C SER A 316 10.24 -10.21 -24.26
N GLN A 317 9.90 -9.92 -23.00
CA GLN A 317 9.20 -10.82 -22.09
C GLN A 317 7.69 -10.54 -21.99
N ASP A 318 7.20 -9.53 -22.71
CA ASP A 318 5.81 -9.06 -22.67
C ASP A 318 5.21 -9.05 -24.07
N GLU A 319 5.07 -10.22 -24.69
CA GLU A 319 4.57 -10.34 -26.07
C GLU A 319 3.23 -9.65 -26.28
N THR A 320 2.34 -9.71 -25.28
CA THR A 320 0.98 -9.17 -25.35
C THR A 320 0.88 -7.67 -25.03
N GLY A 321 1.90 -7.07 -24.41
CA GLY A 321 1.85 -5.69 -23.92
C GLY A 321 1.08 -5.52 -22.60
N ARG A 322 0.56 -6.60 -22.01
CA ARG A 322 -0.24 -6.55 -20.77
C ARG A 322 0.59 -6.12 -19.57
N VAL A 323 1.88 -6.49 -19.52
CA VAL A 323 2.75 -6.08 -18.42
C VAL A 323 3.01 -4.58 -18.50
N LEU A 324 3.32 -4.05 -19.69
CA LEU A 324 3.45 -2.61 -19.90
C LEU A 324 2.17 -1.87 -19.53
N GLU A 325 1.02 -2.39 -19.98
CA GLU A 325 -0.29 -1.85 -19.63
C GLU A 325 -0.48 -1.78 -18.11
N ALA A 326 -0.21 -2.86 -17.38
CA ALA A 326 -0.29 -2.89 -15.92
C ALA A 326 0.65 -1.87 -15.25
N ILE A 327 1.89 -1.72 -15.74
CA ILE A 327 2.87 -0.75 -15.23
C ILE A 327 2.37 0.69 -15.45
N MET A 328 1.84 0.97 -16.63
CA MET A 328 1.33 2.29 -17.00
C MET A 328 0.04 2.64 -16.25
N THR A 329 -0.82 1.67 -15.94
CA THR A 329 -2.09 1.95 -15.24
C THR A 329 -1.99 1.92 -13.72
N ALA A 330 -0.92 1.36 -13.15
CA ALA A 330 -0.74 1.30 -11.70
C ALA A 330 0.53 2.05 -11.23
N PRO A 331 1.77 1.51 -11.33
CA PRO A 331 2.99 2.22 -10.93
C PRO A 331 3.12 3.65 -11.47
N LEU A 332 2.90 3.88 -12.76
CA LEU A 332 2.98 5.23 -13.36
C LEU A 332 1.96 6.18 -12.73
N VAL A 333 0.72 5.73 -12.54
CA VAL A 333 -0.34 6.53 -11.90
C VAL A 333 0.06 6.87 -10.46
N VAL A 334 0.60 5.92 -9.71
CA VAL A 334 1.09 6.15 -8.34
C VAL A 334 2.22 7.18 -8.32
N CYS A 335 3.23 7.04 -9.19
CA CYS A 335 4.32 8.00 -9.31
C CYS A 335 3.80 9.41 -9.65
N GLN A 336 2.81 9.51 -10.54
CA GLN A 336 2.20 10.79 -10.91
C GLN A 336 1.37 11.40 -9.78
N MET A 337 0.64 10.58 -9.01
CA MET A 337 -0.09 11.07 -7.83
C MET A 337 0.85 11.59 -6.75
N ILE A 338 1.99 10.92 -6.54
CA ILE A 338 3.05 11.42 -5.66
C ILE A 338 3.58 12.75 -6.20
N ASN A 339 3.91 12.82 -7.50
CA ASN A 339 4.38 14.06 -8.12
C ASN A 339 3.39 15.21 -7.93
N PHE A 340 2.09 15.00 -8.16
CA PHE A 340 1.06 16.03 -7.96
C PHE A 340 1.01 16.57 -6.54
N GLN A 341 1.10 15.71 -5.52
CA GLN A 341 1.08 16.17 -4.12
C GLN A 341 2.23 17.17 -3.87
N TYR A 342 3.43 16.88 -4.35
CA TYR A 342 4.56 17.80 -4.20
C TYR A 342 4.48 19.01 -5.16
N TYR A 343 4.10 18.80 -6.42
CA TYR A 343 4.03 19.82 -7.46
C TYR A 343 3.04 20.93 -7.08
N PHE A 344 1.81 20.57 -6.72
CA PHE A 344 0.79 21.58 -6.41
C PHE A 344 1.12 22.29 -5.10
N SER A 345 1.54 21.56 -4.06
CA SER A 345 1.96 22.19 -2.80
C SER A 345 3.19 23.09 -2.95
N ALA A 346 4.09 22.81 -3.91
CA ALA A 346 5.23 23.67 -4.20
C ALA A 346 4.90 24.86 -5.14
N THR A 347 3.87 24.72 -5.97
CA THR A 347 3.40 25.78 -6.87
C THR A 347 2.66 26.86 -6.10
N ASP A 348 1.68 26.46 -5.30
CA ASP A 348 0.95 27.35 -4.39
C ASP A 348 0.70 26.63 -3.05
N SER A 349 1.58 26.92 -2.09
CA SER A 349 1.53 26.28 -0.77
C SER A 349 0.38 26.74 0.12
N TRP A 350 -0.33 27.80 -0.26
CA TRP A 350 -1.53 28.26 0.47
C TRP A 350 -2.80 27.62 -0.07
N ALA A 351 -2.94 27.56 -1.39
CA ALA A 351 -4.11 26.95 -2.03
C ALA A 351 -4.06 25.41 -2.02
N TYR A 352 -2.88 24.83 -2.27
CA TYR A 352 -2.70 23.38 -2.44
C TYR A 352 -1.66 22.77 -1.51
N GLY A 353 -1.12 23.55 -0.57
CA GLY A 353 -0.24 23.07 0.48
C GLY A 353 -0.93 23.09 1.82
N SER A 354 -0.12 23.08 2.87
CA SER A 354 -0.61 23.24 4.24
C SER A 354 0.17 24.27 5.07
N GLY A 355 0.81 25.25 4.43
CA GLY A 355 1.58 26.25 5.15
C GLY A 355 2.67 25.66 6.06
N THR A 356 2.78 26.14 7.30
CA THR A 356 3.84 25.73 8.24
C THR A 356 3.35 24.76 9.31
N LYS A 357 4.12 23.68 9.56
CA LYS A 357 3.84 22.71 10.64
C LYS A 357 3.65 23.33 12.03
N VAL A 358 4.20 24.53 12.27
CA VAL A 358 4.09 25.25 13.55
C VAL A 358 2.64 25.53 13.96
N LEU A 359 1.74 25.70 12.98
CA LEU A 359 0.35 26.09 13.23
C LEU A 359 -0.64 24.94 13.06
N HIS A 360 -0.16 23.72 12.80
CA HIS A 360 -1.03 22.60 12.41
C HIS A 360 -1.85 22.07 13.58
N ASN A 361 -3.17 22.04 13.39
CA ASN A 361 -4.09 21.23 14.16
C ASN A 361 -4.61 20.10 13.27
N VAL A 362 -4.39 18.85 13.66
CA VAL A 362 -4.85 17.68 12.88
C VAL A 362 -6.37 17.58 12.96
N VAL A 363 -7.03 17.42 11.81
CA VAL A 363 -8.50 17.33 11.72
C VAL A 363 -8.88 16.01 11.08
N SER A 364 -9.58 15.17 11.85
CA SER A 364 -10.20 13.91 11.40
C SER A 364 -9.29 12.93 10.65
N GLY A 365 -7.96 13.07 10.77
CA GLY A 365 -6.98 12.26 10.04
C GLY A 365 -6.94 12.49 8.52
N VAL A 366 -7.66 13.51 8.00
CA VAL A 366 -7.76 13.80 6.56
C VAL A 366 -6.93 15.01 6.13
N GLY A 367 -6.55 15.87 7.09
CA GLY A 367 -5.77 17.07 6.82
C GLY A 367 -5.51 17.86 8.09
N VAL A 368 -5.13 19.13 7.91
CA VAL A 368 -4.80 20.05 9.00
C VAL A 368 -5.50 21.39 8.85
N MET A 369 -5.75 22.07 9.95
CA MET A 369 -6.09 23.49 10.00
C MET A 369 -4.89 24.29 10.51
N LEU A 370 -4.72 25.50 9.98
CA LEU A 370 -3.79 26.50 10.50
C LEU A 370 -4.43 27.27 11.66
N GLY A 371 -3.89 27.08 12.87
CA GLY A 371 -4.39 27.73 14.08
C GLY A 371 -5.83 27.34 14.41
N ARG A 372 -6.56 28.24 15.08
CA ARG A 372 -7.92 27.96 15.57
C ARG A 372 -9.00 28.02 14.49
N HIS A 373 -8.84 28.89 13.49
CA HIS A 373 -9.84 29.12 12.45
C HIS A 373 -9.14 29.26 11.09
N SER A 374 -9.37 28.29 10.21
CA SER A 374 -8.92 28.27 8.82
C SER A 374 -9.67 27.15 8.07
N ASP A 375 -9.55 27.13 6.75
CA ASP A 375 -10.05 26.02 5.95
C ASP A 375 -9.20 24.76 6.15
N LEU A 376 -9.78 23.60 5.84
CA LEU A 376 -9.06 22.32 5.85
C LEU A 376 -8.00 22.30 4.74
N GLN A 377 -6.75 22.03 5.10
CA GLN A 377 -5.63 21.90 4.18
C GLN A 377 -5.14 20.46 4.11
N THR A 378 -5.05 19.91 2.89
CA THR A 378 -4.71 18.50 2.63
C THR A 378 -3.35 18.31 1.97
N GLY A 379 -2.72 19.40 1.53
CA GLY A 379 -1.41 19.38 0.87
C GLY A 379 -0.22 19.27 1.82
N PHE A 380 0.98 19.31 1.25
CA PHE A 380 2.23 19.25 2.00
C PHE A 380 2.63 20.59 2.64
N PRO A 381 3.28 20.54 3.82
CA PRO A 381 3.78 21.74 4.48
C PRO A 381 5.09 22.23 3.87
N PHE A 382 5.43 23.49 4.11
CA PHE A 382 6.71 24.10 3.70
C PHE A 382 7.92 23.24 4.09
N GLN A 383 7.89 22.60 5.26
CA GLN A 383 9.00 21.78 5.75
C GLN A 383 9.33 20.57 4.85
N ALA A 384 8.36 20.07 4.08
CA ALA A 384 8.55 19.00 3.10
C ALA A 384 9.08 19.48 1.74
N LEU A 385 9.04 20.80 1.49
CA LEU A 385 9.26 21.40 0.17
C LEU A 385 10.47 22.33 0.14
N THR A 386 10.82 22.95 1.26
CA THR A 386 11.81 24.02 1.33
C THR A 386 12.60 24.02 2.64
N THR A 387 13.83 24.50 2.55
CA THR A 387 14.70 24.83 3.69
C THR A 387 14.37 26.21 4.29
N GLY A 388 13.44 26.94 3.69
CA GLY A 388 13.16 28.36 3.96
C GLY A 388 13.93 29.27 3.01
N ALA A 389 15.22 29.01 2.81
CA ALA A 389 16.06 29.79 1.89
C ALA A 389 16.01 29.29 0.44
N ARG A 390 15.78 27.99 0.23
CA ARG A 390 15.76 27.36 -1.10
C ARG A 390 14.68 26.31 -1.17
N ARG A 391 14.03 26.21 -2.34
CA ARG A 391 13.16 25.08 -2.66
C ARG A 391 14.01 23.83 -2.78
N PHE A 392 13.62 22.79 -2.05
CA PHE A 392 14.15 21.45 -2.23
C PHE A 392 13.34 20.69 -3.29
N HIS A 393 12.00 20.82 -3.25
CA HIS A 393 11.15 20.37 -4.34
C HIS A 393 10.96 21.50 -5.35
N GLU A 394 11.40 21.26 -6.58
CA GLU A 394 11.06 22.08 -7.73
C GLU A 394 9.72 21.59 -8.28
N PRO A 395 8.73 22.46 -8.56
CA PRO A 395 7.44 22.04 -9.11
C PRO A 395 7.61 21.63 -10.58
N LEU A 396 8.17 20.44 -10.78
CA LEU A 396 8.41 19.83 -12.07
C LEU A 396 7.34 18.78 -12.33
N ARG A 397 6.85 18.75 -13.57
CA ARG A 397 6.03 17.64 -14.04
C ARG A 397 6.92 16.43 -14.30
N LEU A 398 6.47 15.25 -13.90
CA LEU A 398 7.27 14.04 -13.97
C LEU A 398 7.58 13.66 -15.42
N LEU A 399 8.86 13.41 -15.72
CA LEU A 399 9.30 12.82 -16.98
C LEU A 399 9.22 11.30 -16.92
N THR A 400 8.44 10.68 -17.79
CA THR A 400 8.37 9.23 -17.91
C THR A 400 9.19 8.77 -19.11
N VAL A 401 10.15 7.87 -18.88
CA VAL A 401 10.92 7.22 -19.94
C VAL A 401 10.57 5.74 -19.96
N ILE A 402 10.09 5.23 -21.09
CA ILE A 402 9.70 3.83 -21.25
C ILE A 402 10.55 3.18 -22.34
N GLU A 403 11.29 2.14 -21.99
CA GLU A 403 11.99 1.28 -22.93
C GLU A 403 11.01 0.31 -23.61
N ALA A 404 10.26 0.84 -24.58
CA ALA A 404 9.29 0.11 -25.38
C ALA A 404 9.00 0.85 -26.69
N ASP A 405 8.51 0.14 -27.70
CA ASP A 405 8.13 0.72 -28.98
C ASP A 405 6.97 1.72 -28.82
N THR A 406 7.03 2.81 -29.58
CA THR A 406 6.02 3.88 -29.55
C THR A 406 4.61 3.36 -29.84
N GLU A 407 4.47 2.36 -30.71
CA GLU A 407 3.18 1.74 -31.03
C GLU A 407 2.54 1.09 -29.81
N ARG A 408 3.30 0.26 -29.07
CA ARG A 408 2.81 -0.42 -27.86
C ARG A 408 2.37 0.57 -26.79
N ILE A 409 3.19 1.59 -26.55
CA ILE A 409 2.87 2.65 -25.60
C ILE A 409 1.59 3.38 -26.03
N SER A 410 1.46 3.71 -27.32
CA SER A 410 0.28 4.42 -27.85
C SER A 410 -1.00 3.59 -27.76
N GLN A 411 -0.92 2.29 -28.03
CA GLN A 411 -2.05 1.38 -27.87
C GLN A 411 -2.53 1.35 -26.42
N THR A 412 -1.63 1.26 -25.44
CA THR A 412 -1.97 1.35 -24.02
C THR A 412 -2.64 2.68 -23.68
N ILE A 413 -2.08 3.80 -24.12
CA ILE A 413 -2.68 5.14 -23.88
C ILE A 413 -4.11 5.20 -24.44
N SER A 414 -4.34 4.71 -25.66
CA SER A 414 -5.65 4.77 -26.31
C SER A 414 -6.76 4.01 -25.58
N ARG A 415 -6.42 2.99 -24.77
CA ARG A 415 -7.37 2.19 -23.98
C ARG A 415 -7.76 2.85 -22.67
N HIS A 416 -6.95 3.78 -22.15
CA HIS A 416 -7.09 4.31 -20.79
C HIS A 416 -7.23 5.83 -20.77
N VAL A 417 -8.44 6.32 -20.46
CA VAL A 417 -8.75 7.76 -20.39
C VAL A 417 -7.82 8.51 -19.43
N VAL A 418 -7.45 7.89 -18.31
CA VAL A 418 -6.52 8.50 -17.34
C VAL A 418 -5.15 8.79 -17.98
N LEU A 419 -4.63 7.88 -18.81
CA LEU A 419 -3.34 8.05 -19.49
C LEU A 419 -3.44 9.10 -20.59
N GLN A 420 -4.55 9.10 -21.35
CA GLN A 420 -4.82 10.15 -22.34
C GLN A 420 -4.83 11.52 -21.68
N ASN A 421 -5.51 11.66 -20.54
CA ASN A 421 -5.56 12.91 -19.78
C ASN A 421 -4.19 13.33 -19.25
N PHE A 422 -3.35 12.38 -18.79
CA PHE A 422 -2.02 12.72 -18.33
C PHE A 422 -1.12 13.23 -19.45
N PHE A 423 -1.07 12.53 -20.59
CA PHE A 423 -0.12 12.86 -21.66
C PHE A 423 -0.64 13.96 -22.59
N ASN A 424 -1.92 13.97 -22.95
CA ASN A 424 -2.46 14.99 -23.86
C ASN A 424 -2.57 16.37 -23.19
N ASN A 425 -2.81 16.42 -21.88
CA ASN A 425 -2.75 17.69 -21.13
C ASN A 425 -1.35 17.99 -20.59
N GLN A 426 -0.36 17.16 -20.95
CA GLN A 426 1.05 17.30 -20.57
C GLN A 426 1.27 17.37 -19.05
N TRP A 427 0.41 16.72 -18.25
CA TRP A 427 0.67 16.51 -16.82
C TRP A 427 1.85 15.57 -16.59
N LEU A 428 2.09 14.67 -17.56
CA LEU A 428 3.29 13.86 -17.70
C LEU A 428 3.98 14.18 -19.02
N TYR A 429 5.31 14.26 -19.00
CA TYR A 429 6.11 14.16 -20.22
C TYR A 429 6.46 12.69 -20.47
N LEU A 430 6.48 12.27 -21.73
CA LEU A 430 6.71 10.88 -22.10
C LEU A 430 7.72 10.76 -23.22
N VAL A 431 8.72 9.92 -22.97
CA VAL A 431 9.76 9.55 -23.92
C VAL A 431 9.79 8.03 -24.04
N SER A 432 9.74 7.54 -25.28
CA SER A 432 10.03 6.15 -25.62
C SER A 432 11.52 6.02 -25.90
N CYS A 433 12.15 4.96 -25.39
CA CYS A 433 13.45 4.47 -25.80
C CYS A 433 13.23 3.15 -26.55
N HIS A 434 13.56 3.11 -27.84
CA HIS A 434 13.35 1.91 -28.65
C HIS A 434 14.26 0.77 -28.12
N PRO A 435 13.70 -0.41 -27.76
CA PRO A 435 14.44 -1.44 -27.03
C PRO A 435 15.60 -2.08 -27.82
N THR A 436 15.55 -2.03 -29.15
CA THR A 436 16.61 -2.53 -30.04
C THR A 436 17.58 -1.45 -30.53
N THR A 437 17.09 -0.32 -31.06
CA THR A 437 17.95 0.71 -31.65
C THR A 437 18.50 1.71 -30.62
N GLY A 438 17.86 1.83 -29.45
CA GLY A 438 18.20 2.84 -28.44
C GLY A 438 17.79 4.26 -28.83
N GLU A 439 17.02 4.43 -29.91
CA GLU A 439 16.54 5.72 -30.36
C GLU A 439 15.44 6.26 -29.43
N PHE A 440 15.45 7.57 -29.20
CA PHE A 440 14.48 8.22 -28.34
C PHE A 440 13.42 8.96 -29.15
N SER A 441 12.17 8.86 -28.71
CA SER A 441 11.04 9.60 -29.30
C SER A 441 10.19 10.20 -28.19
N GLU A 442 9.86 11.49 -28.32
CA GLU A 442 8.98 12.22 -27.40
C GLU A 442 7.53 12.16 -27.87
N TYR A 443 6.62 11.84 -26.95
CA TYR A 443 5.18 11.90 -27.20
C TYR A 443 4.70 13.35 -27.21
N GLN A 444 3.93 13.72 -28.24
CA GLN A 444 3.31 15.04 -28.37
C GLN A 444 1.81 14.96 -28.06
N PRO A 445 1.21 16.03 -27.50
CA PRO A 445 -0.24 16.13 -27.34
C PRO A 445 -0.97 15.80 -28.64
N GLY A 446 -1.96 14.91 -28.57
CA GLY A 446 -2.70 14.46 -29.75
C GLY A 446 -2.21 13.13 -30.35
N GLY A 447 -1.24 12.45 -29.72
CA GLY A 447 -0.93 11.05 -30.03
C GLY A 447 0.21 10.82 -31.02
N THR A 448 0.94 11.88 -31.39
CA THR A 448 2.07 11.76 -32.33
C THR A 448 3.41 11.66 -31.62
N TRP A 449 4.39 11.00 -32.23
CA TRP A 449 5.75 10.87 -31.70
C TRP A 449 6.73 11.71 -32.52
N LYS A 450 7.63 12.40 -31.84
CA LYS A 450 8.70 13.19 -32.44
C LYS A 450 10.05 12.57 -32.04
N ALA A 451 10.84 12.15 -33.01
CA ALA A 451 12.20 11.69 -32.76
C ALA A 451 13.00 12.80 -32.05
N ILE A 452 13.69 12.44 -30.98
CA ILE A 452 14.59 13.34 -30.26
C ILE A 452 16.00 12.75 -30.35
N SER A 453 16.92 13.56 -30.87
CA SER A 453 18.33 13.23 -30.76
C SER A 453 18.77 13.53 -29.33
N PRO A 454 19.48 12.62 -28.64
CA PRO A 454 20.13 13.00 -27.40
C PRO A 454 21.00 14.24 -27.69
N PRO A 455 21.03 15.25 -26.82
CA PRO A 455 22.00 16.33 -26.98
C PRO A 455 23.37 15.66 -27.09
N ILE A 456 24.06 15.92 -28.20
CA ILE A 456 25.40 15.40 -28.47
C ILE A 456 26.25 15.74 -27.25
N SER A 457 26.68 14.72 -26.53
CA SER A 457 27.52 14.82 -25.32
C SER A 457 28.90 15.37 -25.64
#